data_AF-A0A7M3Y127-F1
#
_entry.id   AF-A0A7M3Y127-F1
#
_cell.length_a   1.000
_cell.length_b   1.000
_cell.length_c   1.000
_cell.angle_alpha   90.00
_cell.angle_beta   90.00
_cell.angle_gamma   90.00
#
_symmetry.space_group_name_H-M   'P 1'
#
loop_
_entity.id
_entity.type
_entity.pdbx_description
1 polymer ?
#
loop_
_entity_poly.entity_id
_entity_poly.type
_entity_poly.pdbx_seq_one_letter_code
_entity_poly.pdbx_strand_id
1 'polypeptide(L)'
;MIPVELYGVNAERCERLYDELPSLVRGMEDDDAYGEVLYSAKESNILETVERADAWANEQPFAWPDDVAMEVEMALRSARYPDVGLFEQLMTLDGVDAERVSRWAHFVGRVYPIYSAEACAALEAMNLPTPFIPDDIASYGVYVSRIEGLKKHAPAAGLPEIGLPRARVLQLGLERFE
;
A
#
# COMPACT_ATOMS: atom_id res chain seq x y z
N MET A 1 7.18 1.72 23.88
CA MET A 1 8.37 1.09 23.28
C MET A 1 8.25 1.30 21.78
N ILE A 2 9.30 1.80 21.12
CA ILE A 2 9.30 2.01 19.66
C ILE A 2 9.43 0.63 18.98
N PRO A 3 8.57 0.29 17.99
CA PRO A 3 8.71 -0.95 17.23
C PRO A 3 10.07 -1.06 16.54
N VAL A 4 10.58 -2.28 16.34
CA VAL A 4 11.88 -2.52 15.66
C VAL A 4 11.87 -1.94 14.25
N GLU A 5 10.71 -1.97 13.61
CA GLU A 5 10.45 -1.43 12.27
C GLU A 5 10.61 0.11 12.22
N LEU A 6 10.64 0.80 13.36
CA LEU A 6 10.88 2.24 13.46
C LEU A 6 12.18 2.59 14.20
N TYR A 7 13.10 1.62 14.36
CA TYR A 7 14.37 1.90 15.04
C TYR A 7 15.17 2.97 14.28
N GLY A 8 15.57 4.03 14.99
CA GLY A 8 16.26 5.17 14.40
C GLY A 8 15.35 6.27 13.86
N VAL A 9 14.02 6.12 13.92
CA VAL A 9 13.08 7.16 13.47
C VAL A 9 13.35 8.51 14.14
N ASN A 10 13.22 9.58 13.38
CA ASN A 10 13.11 10.93 13.91
C ASN A 10 11.77 11.05 14.65
N ALA A 11 11.81 10.94 15.97
CA ALA A 11 10.63 10.93 16.83
C ALA A 11 9.78 12.20 16.67
N GLU A 12 10.41 13.38 16.57
CA GLU A 12 9.70 14.66 16.40
C GLU A 12 8.91 14.70 15.09
N ARG A 13 9.52 14.26 13.98
CA ARG A 13 8.80 14.16 12.70
C ARG A 13 7.70 13.09 12.73
N CYS A 14 7.92 11.98 13.44
CA CYS A 14 6.92 10.94 13.59
C CYS A 14 5.70 11.42 14.38
N GLU A 15 5.92 12.15 15.48
CA GLU A 15 4.84 12.77 16.26
C GLU A 15 4.08 13.80 15.42
N ARG A 16 4.80 14.68 14.69
CA ARG A 16 4.19 15.63 13.74
C ARG A 16 3.33 14.95 12.68
N LEU A 17 3.78 13.83 12.11
CA LEU A 17 2.99 13.08 11.13
C LEU A 17 1.63 12.69 11.73
N TYR A 18 1.59 12.16 12.95
CA TYR A 18 0.30 11.78 13.57
C TYR A 18 -0.58 12.98 13.90
N ASP A 19 0.01 14.08 14.35
CA ASP A 19 -0.73 15.31 14.65
C ASP A 19 -1.36 15.92 13.38
N GLU A 20 -0.64 15.87 12.27
CA GLU A 20 -1.08 16.43 10.99
C GLU A 20 -1.95 15.45 10.17
N LEU A 21 -1.89 14.14 10.46
CA LEU A 21 -2.54 13.08 9.69
C LEU A 21 -4.02 13.35 9.35
N PRO A 22 -4.89 13.79 10.29
CA PRO A 22 -6.29 14.08 9.98
C PRO A 22 -6.47 15.18 8.92
N SER A 23 -5.55 16.13 8.86
CA SER A 23 -5.56 17.19 7.84
C SER A 23 -5.00 16.69 6.51
N LEU A 24 -3.94 15.88 6.55
CA LEU A 24 -3.29 15.32 5.36
C LEU A 24 -4.25 14.41 4.56
N VAL A 25 -5.07 13.61 5.24
CA VAL A 25 -6.02 12.69 4.57
C VAL A 25 -7.40 13.28 4.30
N ARG A 26 -7.61 14.58 4.58
CA ARG A 26 -8.90 15.23 4.34
C ARG A 26 -9.29 15.16 2.86
N GLY A 27 -10.57 14.94 2.59
CA GLY A 27 -11.13 14.84 1.23
C GLY A 27 -10.88 13.49 0.55
N MET A 28 -10.18 12.55 1.19
CA MET A 28 -9.98 11.20 0.65
C MET A 28 -11.21 10.30 0.82
N GLU A 29 -12.15 10.70 1.66
CA GLU A 29 -13.47 10.08 1.76
C GLU A 29 -14.33 10.34 0.51
N ASP A 30 -14.02 11.42 -0.23
CA ASP A 30 -14.75 11.85 -1.43
C ASP A 30 -14.09 11.35 -2.74
N ASP A 31 -13.10 10.45 -2.66
CA ASP A 31 -12.51 9.81 -3.84
C ASP A 31 -13.44 8.68 -4.34
N ASP A 32 -14.47 9.09 -5.08
CA ASP A 32 -15.48 8.18 -5.65
C ASP A 32 -14.83 7.08 -6.51
N ALA A 33 -13.80 7.41 -7.28
CA ALA A 33 -13.14 6.46 -8.17
C ALA A 33 -12.42 5.36 -7.37
N TYR A 34 -11.71 5.74 -6.30
CA TYR A 34 -11.10 4.79 -5.37
C TYR A 34 -12.17 3.96 -4.63
N GLY A 35 -13.21 4.62 -4.13
CA GLY A 35 -14.31 4.01 -3.39
C GLY A 35 -15.02 2.93 -4.19
N GLU A 36 -15.31 3.19 -5.48
CA GLU A 36 -15.95 2.24 -6.39
C GLU A 36 -15.14 0.94 -6.52
N VAL A 37 -13.82 1.02 -6.67
CA VAL A 37 -12.97 -0.19 -6.73
C VAL A 37 -12.97 -0.90 -5.37
N LEU A 38 -12.76 -0.17 -4.28
CA LEU A 38 -12.69 -0.74 -2.93
C LEU A 38 -13.97 -1.48 -2.53
N TYR A 39 -15.15 -0.89 -2.79
CA TYR A 39 -16.43 -1.47 -2.38
C TYR A 39 -16.91 -2.59 -3.31
N SER A 40 -16.46 -2.60 -4.56
CA SER A 40 -16.81 -3.66 -5.52
C SER A 40 -15.92 -4.91 -5.45
N ALA A 41 -14.72 -4.79 -4.89
CA ALA A 41 -13.79 -5.90 -4.68
C ALA A 41 -14.37 -7.00 -3.80
N LYS A 42 -14.32 -8.25 -4.24
CA LYS A 42 -14.79 -9.45 -3.51
C LYS A 42 -13.85 -10.62 -3.76
N GLU A 43 -13.83 -11.60 -2.85
CA GLU A 43 -13.02 -12.81 -3.02
C GLU A 43 -13.38 -13.64 -4.26
N SER A 44 -14.59 -13.45 -4.81
CA SER A 44 -15.08 -14.15 -6.00
C SER A 44 -14.75 -13.44 -7.32
N ASN A 45 -14.19 -12.23 -7.30
CA ASN A 45 -13.91 -11.44 -8.51
C ASN A 45 -12.52 -10.77 -8.47
N ILE A 46 -11.51 -11.52 -8.05
CA ILE A 46 -10.14 -11.01 -7.90
C ILE A 46 -9.61 -10.43 -9.22
N LEU A 47 -9.76 -11.12 -10.34
CA LEU A 47 -9.29 -10.64 -11.65
C LEU A 47 -10.01 -9.37 -12.12
N GLU A 48 -11.33 -9.30 -11.93
CA GLU A 48 -12.08 -8.06 -12.20
C GLU A 48 -11.62 -6.92 -11.28
N THR A 49 -11.26 -7.23 -10.03
CA THR A 49 -10.70 -6.25 -9.09
C THR A 49 -9.34 -5.74 -9.57
N VAL A 50 -8.49 -6.62 -10.11
CA VAL A 50 -7.19 -6.27 -10.72
C VAL A 50 -7.40 -5.31 -11.90
N GLU A 51 -8.32 -5.64 -12.82
CA GLU A 51 -8.64 -4.78 -13.97
C GLU A 51 -9.13 -3.40 -13.54
N ARG A 52 -10.01 -3.34 -12.51
CA ARG A 52 -10.51 -2.08 -11.96
C ARG A 52 -9.42 -1.28 -11.24
N ALA A 53 -8.51 -1.95 -10.54
CA ALA A 53 -7.36 -1.31 -9.89
C ALA A 53 -6.41 -0.69 -10.91
N ASP A 54 -6.14 -1.38 -12.01
CA ASP A 54 -5.36 -0.85 -13.13
C ASP A 54 -6.07 0.34 -13.78
N ALA A 55 -7.38 0.22 -14.06
CA ALA A 55 -8.16 1.33 -14.62
C ALA A 55 -8.16 2.57 -13.71
N TRP A 56 -8.28 2.38 -12.39
CA TRP A 56 -8.17 3.46 -11.40
C TRP A 56 -6.81 4.16 -11.45
N ALA A 57 -5.73 3.42 -11.71
CA ALA A 57 -4.38 3.96 -11.87
C ALA A 57 -4.06 4.45 -13.30
N ASN A 58 -5.03 4.43 -14.22
CA ASN A 58 -4.83 4.71 -15.66
C ASN A 58 -3.82 3.77 -16.35
N GLU A 59 -3.69 2.54 -15.84
CA GLU A 59 -2.86 1.50 -16.45
C GLU A 59 -3.61 0.76 -17.56
N GLN A 60 -2.85 0.22 -18.52
CA GLN A 60 -3.44 -0.62 -19.55
C GLN A 60 -3.74 -2.02 -18.98
N PRO A 61 -4.98 -2.51 -19.06
CA PRO A 61 -5.33 -3.82 -18.55
C PRO A 61 -4.59 -4.93 -19.31
N PHE A 62 -4.28 -6.01 -18.60
CA PHE A 62 -3.63 -7.17 -19.20
C PHE A 62 -4.62 -8.09 -19.91
N ALA A 63 -4.19 -8.62 -21.05
CA ALA A 63 -4.84 -9.76 -21.71
C ALA A 63 -3.98 -11.01 -21.48
N TRP A 64 -4.08 -11.58 -20.29
CA TRP A 64 -3.34 -12.79 -19.93
C TRP A 64 -4.02 -14.05 -20.46
N PRO A 65 -3.25 -15.09 -20.83
CA PRO A 65 -3.79 -16.43 -21.01
C PRO A 65 -4.35 -16.99 -19.68
N ASP A 66 -5.29 -17.95 -19.78
CA ASP A 66 -6.05 -18.47 -18.63
C ASP A 66 -5.17 -19.01 -17.48
N ASP A 67 -4.03 -19.62 -17.80
CA ASP A 67 -3.08 -20.15 -16.81
C ASP A 67 -2.39 -19.02 -16.02
N VAL A 68 -1.90 -17.99 -16.70
CA VAL A 68 -1.30 -16.81 -16.07
C VAL A 68 -2.34 -16.07 -15.21
N ALA A 69 -3.57 -15.92 -15.70
CA ALA A 69 -4.65 -15.30 -14.95
C ALA A 69 -4.96 -16.08 -13.66
N MET A 70 -5.00 -17.42 -13.74
CA MET A 70 -5.18 -18.28 -12.57
C MET A 70 -4.05 -18.12 -11.55
N GLU A 71 -2.80 -18.03 -12.00
CA GLU A 71 -1.64 -17.82 -11.12
C GLU A 71 -1.71 -16.48 -10.38
N VAL A 72 -2.05 -15.40 -11.09
CA VAL A 72 -2.25 -14.07 -10.49
C VAL A 72 -3.34 -14.11 -9.43
N GLU A 73 -4.49 -14.72 -9.75
CA GLU A 73 -5.60 -14.87 -8.82
C GLU A 73 -5.17 -15.66 -7.57
N MET A 74 -4.48 -16.78 -7.75
CA MET A 74 -4.02 -17.63 -6.65
C MET A 74 -3.01 -16.91 -5.75
N ALA A 75 -2.06 -16.18 -6.32
CA ALA A 75 -1.06 -15.41 -5.57
C ALA A 75 -1.74 -14.34 -4.70
N LEU A 76 -2.62 -13.52 -5.28
CA LEU A 76 -3.35 -12.47 -4.56
C LEU A 76 -4.29 -13.03 -3.49
N ARG A 77 -4.99 -14.14 -3.77
CA ARG A 77 -5.86 -14.85 -2.81
C ARG A 77 -5.07 -15.42 -1.62
N SER A 78 -3.86 -15.90 -1.88
CA SER A 78 -3.03 -16.60 -0.89
C SER A 78 -2.16 -15.67 -0.06
N ALA A 79 -1.91 -14.44 -0.55
CA ALA A 79 -1.12 -13.44 0.14
C ALA A 79 -1.65 -13.15 1.56
N ARG A 80 -0.73 -12.97 2.51
CA ARG A 80 -1.04 -12.72 3.92
C ARG A 80 -0.23 -11.55 4.43
N TYR A 81 -0.93 -10.44 4.66
CA TYR A 81 -0.31 -9.24 5.16
C TYR A 81 0.36 -9.49 6.52
N PRO A 82 1.59 -9.01 6.78
CA PRO A 82 2.35 -8.04 5.98
C PRO A 82 3.35 -8.65 4.98
N ASP A 83 3.31 -9.96 4.71
CA ASP A 83 4.25 -10.61 3.79
C ASP A 83 3.95 -10.26 2.33
N VAL A 84 5.00 -9.97 1.56
CA VAL A 84 4.94 -9.62 0.14
C VAL A 84 5.66 -10.64 -0.75
N GLY A 85 6.30 -11.67 -0.17
CA GLY A 85 7.14 -12.61 -0.94
C GLY A 85 6.40 -13.34 -2.04
N LEU A 86 5.10 -13.65 -1.86
CA LEU A 86 4.28 -14.29 -2.90
C LEU A 86 4.09 -13.42 -4.16
N PHE A 87 4.35 -12.12 -4.08
CA PHE A 87 4.24 -11.20 -5.21
C PHE A 87 5.48 -11.18 -6.10
N GLU A 88 6.62 -11.73 -5.64
CA GLU A 88 7.86 -11.78 -6.42
C GLU A 88 7.66 -12.48 -7.77
N GLN A 89 6.90 -13.58 -7.78
CA GLN A 89 6.59 -14.30 -9.01
C GLN A 89 5.73 -13.46 -9.97
N LEU A 90 4.84 -12.60 -9.46
CA LEU A 90 4.00 -11.74 -10.30
C LEU A 90 4.83 -10.68 -11.03
N MET A 91 5.92 -10.21 -10.41
CA MET A 91 6.84 -9.25 -11.02
C MET A 91 7.69 -9.85 -12.15
N THR A 92 7.56 -11.15 -12.44
CA THR A 92 8.17 -11.76 -13.63
C THR A 92 7.31 -11.57 -14.89
N LEU A 93 6.07 -11.10 -14.74
CA LEU A 93 5.18 -10.78 -15.85
C LEU A 93 5.57 -9.44 -16.49
N ASP A 94 5.50 -9.36 -17.82
CA ASP A 94 5.86 -8.14 -18.55
C ASP A 94 5.02 -6.94 -18.08
N GLY A 95 5.68 -5.85 -17.69
CA GLY A 95 5.02 -4.61 -17.26
C GLY A 95 4.36 -4.69 -15.87
N VAL A 96 4.78 -5.65 -15.04
CA VAL A 96 4.35 -5.80 -13.65
C VAL A 96 5.51 -5.52 -12.72
N ASP A 97 5.41 -4.44 -11.95
CA ASP A 97 6.37 -4.06 -10.91
C ASP A 97 5.71 -4.09 -9.52
N ALA A 98 6.49 -3.82 -8.48
CA ALA A 98 5.99 -3.81 -7.10
C ALA A 98 4.94 -2.72 -6.87
N GLU A 99 4.99 -1.61 -7.60
CA GLU A 99 3.99 -0.54 -7.49
C GLU A 99 2.63 -1.04 -7.95
N ARG A 100 2.57 -1.64 -9.13
CA ARG A 100 1.36 -2.18 -9.71
C ARG A 100 0.81 -3.34 -8.88
N VAL A 101 1.65 -4.27 -8.45
CA VAL A 101 1.21 -5.37 -7.57
C VAL A 101 0.70 -4.85 -6.23
N SER A 102 1.30 -3.79 -5.67
CA SER A 102 0.81 -3.19 -4.43
C SER A 102 -0.62 -2.67 -4.57
N ARG A 103 -1.01 -2.12 -5.73
CA ARG A 103 -2.38 -1.69 -6.02
C ARG A 103 -3.35 -2.86 -6.04
N TRP A 104 -2.97 -3.96 -6.70
CA TRP A 104 -3.78 -5.17 -6.74
C TRP A 104 -3.97 -5.75 -5.34
N ALA A 105 -2.87 -5.91 -4.59
CA ALA A 105 -2.88 -6.40 -3.22
C ALA A 105 -3.68 -5.49 -2.28
N HIS A 106 -3.61 -4.18 -2.49
CA HIS A 106 -4.37 -3.18 -1.74
C HIS A 106 -5.87 -3.38 -1.90
N PHE A 107 -6.39 -3.47 -3.13
CA PHE A 107 -7.83 -3.60 -3.34
C PHE A 107 -8.36 -5.00 -3.02
N VAL A 108 -7.60 -6.06 -3.37
CA VAL A 108 -7.99 -7.45 -3.08
C VAL A 108 -7.95 -7.73 -1.57
N GLY A 109 -6.86 -7.34 -0.90
CA GLY A 109 -6.67 -7.62 0.51
C GLY A 109 -7.26 -6.58 1.46
N ARG A 110 -7.47 -5.34 1.00
CA ARG A 110 -7.94 -4.17 1.78
C ARG A 110 -7.07 -3.87 3.01
N VAL A 111 -5.80 -4.27 2.98
CA VAL A 111 -4.86 -4.16 4.12
C VAL A 111 -3.46 -3.73 3.72
N TYR A 112 -3.00 -4.05 2.52
CA TYR A 112 -1.70 -3.62 2.02
C TYR A 112 -1.70 -2.12 1.73
N PRO A 113 -0.64 -1.36 2.04
CA PRO A 113 -0.46 -0.01 1.54
C PRO A 113 -0.15 -0.05 0.04
N ILE A 114 -0.53 0.99 -0.71
CA ILE A 114 0.00 1.17 -2.07
C ILE A 114 1.42 1.74 -1.94
N TYR A 115 2.34 1.18 -2.71
CA TYR A 115 3.74 1.56 -2.76
C TYR A 115 3.88 2.84 -3.59
N SER A 116 4.56 3.86 -3.08
CA SER A 116 4.76 5.13 -3.78
C SER A 116 6.08 5.77 -3.42
N ALA A 117 6.64 6.52 -4.38
CA ALA A 117 7.91 7.21 -4.22
C ALA A 117 7.84 8.28 -3.14
N GLU A 118 6.73 9.00 -3.07
CA GLU A 118 6.49 10.10 -2.13
C GLU A 118 6.45 9.59 -0.69
N ALA A 119 5.72 8.50 -0.43
CA ALA A 119 5.68 7.91 0.91
C ALA A 119 7.05 7.36 1.34
N CYS A 120 7.80 6.76 0.42
CA CYS A 120 9.18 6.32 0.67
C CYS A 120 10.10 7.50 1.00
N ALA A 121 10.01 8.59 0.25
CA ALA A 121 10.79 9.80 0.50
C ALA A 121 10.47 10.44 1.87
N ALA A 122 9.20 10.46 2.28
CA ALA A 122 8.80 10.93 3.60
C ALA A 122 9.38 10.05 4.72
N LEU A 123 9.38 8.72 4.55
CA LEU A 123 10.01 7.79 5.50
C LEU A 123 11.52 8.01 5.59
N GLU A 124 12.21 8.19 4.46
CA GLU A 124 13.64 8.56 4.42
C GLU A 124 13.90 9.88 5.17
N ALA A 125 13.05 10.89 4.97
CA ALA A 125 13.12 12.18 5.67
C ALA A 125 12.85 12.05 7.18
N MET A 126 12.19 10.97 7.61
CA MET A 126 12.00 10.58 9.01
C MET A 126 13.14 9.70 9.54
N ASN A 127 14.27 9.59 8.83
CA ASN A 127 15.41 8.74 9.18
C ASN A 127 15.06 7.24 9.21
N LEU A 128 14.14 6.82 8.33
CA LEU A 128 13.80 5.42 8.10
C LEU A 128 14.19 5.03 6.66
N PRO A 129 15.37 4.41 6.47
CA PRO A 129 15.79 3.92 5.17
C PRO A 129 14.72 3.02 4.54
N THR A 130 14.18 3.50 3.43
CA THR A 130 13.04 2.96 2.69
C THR A 130 13.22 3.33 1.20
N PRO A 131 14.10 2.62 0.48
CA PRO A 131 14.33 2.91 -0.92
C PRO A 131 13.06 2.66 -1.74
N PHE A 132 12.88 3.43 -2.82
CA PHE A 132 11.84 3.20 -3.82
C PHE A 132 12.46 2.56 -5.06
N ILE A 133 12.42 1.23 -5.11
CA ILE A 133 12.89 0.42 -6.24
C ILE A 133 11.71 -0.46 -6.71
N PRO A 134 10.95 -0.04 -7.74
CA PRO A 134 9.77 -0.78 -8.21
C PRO A 134 10.07 -2.20 -8.69
N ASP A 135 11.25 -2.43 -9.25
CA ASP A 135 11.67 -3.75 -9.76
C ASP A 135 12.20 -4.69 -8.66
N ASP A 136 12.14 -4.30 -7.38
CA ASP A 136 12.62 -5.10 -6.25
C ASP A 136 11.52 -5.27 -5.19
N ILE A 137 11.01 -6.50 -5.06
CA ILE A 137 9.99 -6.84 -4.07
C ILE A 137 10.45 -6.60 -2.63
N ALA A 138 11.75 -6.73 -2.35
CA ALA A 138 12.29 -6.49 -1.02
C ALA A 138 12.19 -5.00 -0.65
N SER A 139 12.31 -4.10 -1.63
CA SER A 139 12.10 -2.66 -1.45
C SER A 139 10.67 -2.37 -0.98
N TYR A 140 9.67 -3.00 -1.63
CA TYR A 140 8.28 -2.92 -1.18
C TYR A 140 8.06 -3.58 0.19
N GLY A 141 8.71 -4.70 0.47
CA GLY A 141 8.68 -5.36 1.78
C GLY A 141 9.18 -4.47 2.92
N VAL A 142 10.27 -3.71 2.69
CA VAL A 142 10.77 -2.71 3.64
C VAL A 142 9.71 -1.64 3.86
N TYR A 143 9.12 -1.09 2.80
CA TYR A 143 8.05 -0.11 2.90
C TYR A 143 6.84 -0.62 3.71
N VAL A 144 6.33 -1.81 3.42
CA VAL A 144 5.23 -2.44 4.19
C VAL A 144 5.62 -2.58 5.66
N SER A 145 6.86 -2.97 5.96
CA SER A 145 7.34 -3.07 7.34
C SER A 145 7.33 -1.72 8.07
N ARG A 146 7.66 -0.61 7.38
CA ARG A 146 7.61 0.73 7.98
C ARG A 146 6.19 1.16 8.28
N ILE A 147 5.27 0.93 7.34
CA ILE A 147 3.84 1.21 7.55
C ILE A 147 3.31 0.38 8.74
N GLU A 148 3.72 -0.88 8.89
CA GLU A 148 3.40 -1.69 10.07
C GLU A 148 3.97 -1.12 11.37
N GLY A 149 5.22 -0.66 11.32
CA GLY A 149 5.84 0.05 12.43
C GLY A 149 5.02 1.26 12.87
N LEU A 150 4.62 2.10 11.91
CA LEU A 150 3.78 3.27 12.16
C LEU A 150 2.41 2.87 12.73
N LYS A 151 1.75 1.84 12.17
CA LYS A 151 0.47 1.32 12.71
C LYS A 151 0.58 0.87 14.16
N LYS A 152 1.66 0.18 14.52
CA LYS A 152 1.92 -0.30 15.89
C LYS A 152 2.28 0.84 16.85
N HIS A 153 2.89 1.89 16.33
CA HIS A 153 3.34 3.03 17.12
C HIS A 153 2.29 4.13 17.26
N ALA A 154 1.29 4.17 16.38
CA ALA A 154 0.27 5.21 16.34
C ALA A 154 -0.38 5.42 17.72
N PRO A 155 -0.52 6.67 18.18
CA PRO A 155 -1.19 6.97 19.44
C PRO A 155 -2.68 6.64 19.33
N ALA A 156 -3.36 6.44 20.47
CA ALA A 156 -4.75 6.00 20.51
C ALA A 156 -5.73 6.90 19.72
N ALA A 157 -5.41 8.20 19.58
CA ALA A 157 -6.17 9.18 18.81
C ALA A 157 -5.50 9.58 17.47
N GLY A 158 -4.36 8.97 17.13
CA GLY A 158 -3.52 9.41 16.01
C GLY A 158 -3.94 8.92 14.64
N LEU A 159 -4.85 7.95 14.56
CA LEU A 159 -5.40 7.49 13.28
C LEU A 159 -6.84 7.99 13.14
N PRO A 160 -7.13 8.79 12.10
CA PRO A 160 -8.50 9.18 11.77
C PRO A 160 -9.42 7.96 11.62
N GLU A 161 -10.60 8.02 12.22
CA GLU A 161 -11.66 7.01 12.03
C GLU A 161 -12.42 7.28 10.72
N ILE A 162 -11.72 7.09 9.61
CA ILE A 162 -12.27 7.27 8.26
C ILE A 162 -12.42 5.89 7.60
N GLY A 163 -13.33 5.75 6.63
CA GLY A 163 -13.71 4.47 6.00
C GLY A 163 -12.62 3.75 5.18
N LEU A 164 -11.36 4.13 5.36
CA LEU A 164 -10.20 3.63 4.63
C LEU A 164 -9.41 2.61 5.45
N PRO A 165 -8.72 1.65 4.79
CA PRO A 165 -7.73 0.82 5.46
C PRO A 165 -6.66 1.65 6.17
N ARG A 166 -6.29 1.28 7.41
CA ARG A 166 -5.27 2.03 8.19
C ARG A 166 -3.94 2.21 7.46
N ALA A 167 -3.51 1.21 6.69
CA ALA A 167 -2.30 1.29 5.87
C ALA A 167 -2.42 2.36 4.77
N ARG A 168 -3.60 2.51 4.17
CA ARG A 168 -3.90 3.55 3.17
C ARG A 168 -3.92 4.94 3.79
N VAL A 169 -4.49 5.09 4.99
CA VAL A 169 -4.47 6.36 5.73
C VAL A 169 -3.02 6.82 5.97
N LEU A 170 -2.16 5.92 6.46
CA LEU A 170 -0.76 6.25 6.72
C LEU A 170 0.03 6.51 5.44
N GLN A 171 -0.18 5.72 4.39
CA GLN A 171 0.40 6.00 3.07
C GLN A 171 0.03 7.41 2.62
N LEU A 172 -1.27 7.75 2.55
CA LEU A 172 -1.73 9.05 2.08
C LEU A 172 -1.20 10.20 2.93
N GLY A 173 -1.09 9.98 4.24
CA GLY A 173 -0.42 10.90 5.16
C GLY A 173 1.02 11.15 4.74
N LEU A 174 1.80 10.08 4.56
CA LEU A 174 3.21 10.17 4.15
C LEU A 174 3.40 10.84 2.79
N GLU A 175 2.56 10.54 1.80
CA GLU A 175 2.62 11.15 0.45
C GLU A 175 2.45 12.68 0.48
N ARG A 176 1.80 13.20 1.52
CA ARG A 176 1.46 14.62 1.68
C ARG A 176 2.25 15.31 2.79
N PHE A 177 3.15 14.59 3.46
CA PHE A 177 3.86 15.07 4.63
C PHE A 177 5.17 15.79 4.24
N GLU A 178 5.34 17.02 4.71
CA GLU A 178 6.51 17.90 4.44
C GLU A 178 7.44 18.08 5.67
#